data_AF-A0A356QKX3-F1
#
_entry.id   AF-A0A356QKX3-F1
#
_cell.length_a   1.000
_cell.length_b   1.000
_cell.length_c   1.000
_cell.angle_alpha   90.00
_cell.angle_beta   90.00
_cell.angle_gamma   90.00
#
_symmetry.space_group_name_H-M   'P 1'
#
loop_
_entity.id
_entity.type
_entity.pdbx_description
1 polymer ?
#
loop_
_entity_poly.entity_id
_entity_poly.type
_entity_poly.pdbx_seq_one_letter_code
_entity_poly.pdbx_strand_id
1 'polypeptide(L)' 'PWQVSQLSRHPQRPYTLDYLEHIFTDFDELHGDRKFADDAALVGGIARLNDAPVMVIGHQKGRDVKEKVRRNFGMPRPEG' A
#
# COMPACT_ATOMS: atom_id res chain seq x y z
N PRO A 1 -25.42 1.33 9.20
CA PRO A 1 -24.17 0.60 9.52
C PRO A 1 -23.62 -0.25 8.36
N TRP A 2 -24.43 -1.10 7.72
CA TRP A 2 -23.99 -2.03 6.65
C TRP A 2 -23.55 -1.35 5.35
N GLN A 3 -24.27 -0.32 4.89
CA GLN A 3 -23.94 0.42 3.66
C GLN A 3 -22.54 1.05 3.72
N VAL A 4 -22.13 1.56 4.87
CA VAL A 4 -20.78 2.14 5.08
C VAL A 4 -19.69 1.07 4.95
N SER A 5 -19.94 -0.15 5.43
CA SER A 5 -19.02 -1.28 5.25
C SER A 5 -18.93 -1.77 3.80
N GLN A 6 -20.00 -1.65 3.02
CA GLN A 6 -19.95 -1.94 1.59
C GLN A 6 -19.09 -0.89 0.85
N LEU A 7 -19.22 0.39 1.21
CA LEU A 7 -18.42 1.47 0.65
C LEU A 7 -16.94 1.34 0.99
N SER A 8 -16.59 0.95 2.22
CA SER A 8 -15.20 0.71 2.62
C SER A 8 -14.55 -0.46 1.86
N ARG A 9 -15.36 -1.34 1.26
CA ARG A 9 -14.93 -2.48 0.41
C ARG A 9 -15.16 -2.23 -1.07
N HIS A 10 -15.45 -0.99 -1.47
CA HIS A 10 -15.75 -0.67 -2.86
C HIS A 10 -14.59 -1.06 -3.78
N PRO A 11 -14.85 -1.69 -4.95
CA PRO A 11 -13.79 -2.14 -5.87
C PRO A 11 -12.91 -1.00 -6.38
N GLN A 12 -13.46 0.21 -6.52
CA GLN A 12 -12.73 1.41 -6.94
C GLN A 12 -12.27 2.29 -5.78
N ARG A 13 -12.26 1.76 -4.54
CA ARG A 13 -11.73 2.52 -3.41
C ARG A 13 -10.24 2.81 -3.67
N PRO A 14 -9.77 4.07 -3.55
CA PRO A 14 -8.36 4.39 -3.67
C PRO A 14 -7.52 3.63 -2.63
N TYR A 15 -6.36 3.13 -3.06
CA TYR A 15 -5.38 2.42 -2.23
C TYR A 15 -4.19 3.32 -1.91
N THR A 16 -3.25 2.82 -1.10
CA THR A 16 -2.11 3.59 -0.61
C THR A 16 -1.30 4.22 -1.74
N LEU A 17 -1.04 3.49 -2.83
CA LEU A 17 -0.31 4.04 -3.99
C LEU A 17 -1.04 5.22 -4.66
N ASP A 18 -2.38 5.20 -4.68
CA ASP A 18 -3.17 6.28 -5.27
C ASP A 18 -2.99 7.58 -4.46
N TYR A 19 -2.96 7.47 -3.14
CA TYR A 19 -2.69 8.62 -2.27
C TYR A 19 -1.24 9.07 -2.34
N LEU A 20 -0.29 8.13 -2.45
CA LEU A 20 1.13 8.42 -2.61
C LEU A 20 1.39 9.31 -3.82
N GLU A 21 0.82 8.95 -4.97
CA GLU A 21 0.98 9.69 -6.23
C GLU A 21 0.42 11.13 -6.18
N HIS A 22 -0.63 11.36 -5.39
CA HIS A 22 -1.29 12.67 -5.34
C HIS A 22 -0.80 13.58 -4.20
N ILE A 23 -0.24 13.00 -3.14
CA ILE A 23 0.10 13.73 -1.90
C ILE A 23 1.60 13.92 -1.74
N PHE A 24 2.41 12.96 -2.21
CA PHE A 24 3.85 12.94 -1.97
C PHE A 24 4.63 13.09 -3.28
N THR A 25 5.86 13.58 -3.16
CA THR A 25 6.83 13.66 -4.25
C THR A 25 8.07 12.82 -3.91
N ASP A 26 8.89 12.50 -4.91
CA ASP A 26 10.14 11.75 -4.74
C ASP A 26 9.98 10.45 -3.92
N PHE A 27 8.95 9.65 -4.24
CA PHE A 27 8.71 8.39 -3.54
C PHE A 27 9.64 7.29 -4.03
N ASP A 28 10.52 6.82 -3.15
CA ASP A 28 11.39 5.67 -3.32
C ASP A 28 10.88 4.49 -2.47
N GLU A 29 10.31 3.49 -3.14
CA GLU A 29 9.78 2.28 -2.50
C GLU A 29 10.93 1.39 -1.99
N LEU A 30 10.93 1.13 -0.68
CA LEU A 30 11.86 0.26 0.00
C LEU A 30 11.23 -1.13 0.14
N HIS A 31 11.97 -2.13 -0.33
CA HIS A 31 11.52 -3.51 -0.39
C HIS A 31 12.30 -4.39 0.59
N GLY A 32 11.61 -5.38 1.17
CA GLY A 32 12.19 -6.45 1.99
C GLY A 32 12.40 -6.13 3.48
N ASP A 33 12.13 -7.14 4.32
CA ASP A 33 12.36 -7.15 5.76
C ASP A 33 13.83 -7.42 6.17
N ARG A 34 14.72 -7.57 5.17
CA ARG A 34 16.14 -7.99 5.29
C ARG A 34 16.36 -9.32 6.02
N LYS A 35 15.33 -10.14 6.22
CA LYS A 35 15.40 -11.36 7.02
C LYS A 35 14.76 -12.56 6.34
N PHE A 36 13.66 -12.39 5.63
CA PHE A 36 12.89 -13.51 5.09
C PHE A 36 12.30 -13.24 3.71
N ALA A 37 11.50 -12.20 3.53
CA ALA A 37 10.83 -11.93 2.25
C ALA A 37 10.39 -10.47 2.11
N ASP A 38 10.07 -10.10 0.88
CA ASP A 38 9.41 -8.86 0.54
C ASP A 38 7.91 -9.14 0.40
N ASP A 39 7.11 -8.71 1.38
CA ASP A 39 5.66 -8.87 1.33
C ASP A 39 5.04 -7.75 0.48
N ALA A 40 4.66 -8.10 -0.76
CA ALA A 40 4.02 -7.17 -1.69
C ALA A 40 2.66 -6.62 -1.21
N ALA A 41 2.10 -7.17 -0.11
CA ALA A 41 0.92 -6.64 0.57
C ALA A 41 1.18 -5.34 1.32
N LEU A 42 2.43 -5.09 1.73
CA LEU A 42 2.87 -3.86 2.37
C LEU A 42 3.71 -3.05 1.39
N VAL A 43 3.49 -1.74 1.37
CA VAL A 43 4.30 -0.80 0.58
C VAL A 43 4.86 0.22 1.56
N GLY A 44 6.18 0.33 1.59
CA GLY A 44 6.92 1.25 2.45
C GLY A 44 7.99 1.97 1.64
N GLY A 45 8.28 3.22 1.97
CA GLY A 45 9.30 3.98 1.24
C GLY A 45 9.54 5.38 1.80
N ILE A 46 10.62 5.98 1.35
CA ILE A 46 10.93 7.38 1.66
C ILE A 46 10.21 8.23 0.62
N ALA A 47 9.54 9.29 1.07
CA ALA A 47 8.87 10.26 0.21
C ALA A 47 9.13 11.67 0.73
N ARG A 48 8.64 12.67 0.00
CA ARG A 48 8.61 14.06 0.45
C ARG A 48 7.19 14.56 0.54
N LEU A 49 6.88 15.21 1.66
CA LEU A 49 5.62 15.90 1.89
C LEU A 49 5.93 17.38 2.11
N ASN A 50 5.55 18.24 1.16
CA ASN A 50 5.93 19.66 1.17
C ASN A 50 7.44 19.85 1.41
N ASP A 51 8.26 19.16 0.60
CA ASP A 51 9.73 19.10 0.69
C ASP A 51 10.34 18.47 1.96
N ALA A 52 9.54 18.13 2.97
CA ALA A 52 10.00 17.43 4.16
C ALA A 52 10.13 15.92 3.90
N PRO A 53 11.30 15.30 4.17
CA PRO A 53 11.46 13.86 4.01
C PRO A 53 10.64 13.11 5.06
N VAL A 54 9.86 12.14 4.60
CA VAL A 54 8.95 11.33 5.42
C VAL A 54 9.04 9.86 5.04
N MET A 55 8.77 8.98 6.01
CA MET A 55 8.60 7.56 5.78
C MET A 55 7.10 7.28 5.60
N VAL A 56 6.73 6.69 4.48
CA VAL A 56 5.34 6.28 4.20
C VAL A 56 5.26 4.77 4.25
N ILE A 57 4.25 4.25 4.95
CA ILE A 57 3.98 2.81 5.04
C ILE A 57 2.47 2.62 4.90
N GLY A 58 2.03 1.68 4.08
CA GLY A 58 0.62 1.36 3.94
C GLY A 58 0.36 0.01 3.27
N HIS A 59 -0.90 -0.40 3.33
CA HIS A 59 -1.33 -1.69 2.79
C HIS A 59 -1.74 -1.53 1.33
N GLN A 60 -1.18 -2.36 0.46
CA GLN A 60 -1.50 -2.33 -0.96
C GLN A 60 -2.24 -3.62 -1.35
N LYS A 61 -3.53 -3.47 -1.63
CA LYS A 61 -4.43 -4.60 -1.92
C LYS A 61 -4.36 -5.08 -3.37
N GLY A 62 -3.95 -4.21 -4.29
CA GLY A 62 -3.96 -4.44 -5.74
C GLY A 62 -5.34 -4.25 -6.37
N ARG A 63 -5.39 -3.72 -7.59
CA ARG A 63 -6.65 -3.40 -8.30
C ARG A 63 -7.17 -4.62 -9.08
N ASP A 64 -6.30 -5.24 -9.86
CA ASP A 64 -6.64 -6.41 -10.69
C ASP A 64 -6.57 -7.73 -9.93
N VAL A 65 -7.26 -8.76 -10.43
CA VAL A 65 -7.25 -10.10 -9.84
C VAL A 65 -5.83 -10.65 -9.73
N LYS A 66 -4.99 -10.45 -10.76
CA LYS A 66 -3.58 -10.86 -10.73
C LYS A 66 -2.80 -10.12 -9.64
N GLU A 67 -3.06 -8.83 -9.46
CA GLU A 67 -2.38 -8.01 -8.47
C GLU A 67 -2.83 -8.34 -7.04
N LYS A 68 -4.14 -8.61 -6.85
CA LYS A 68 -4.70 -9.05 -5.57
C LYS A 68 -4.12 -10.38 -5.11
N VAL A 69 -3.94 -11.33 -6.02
CA VAL A 69 -3.29 -12.62 -5.71
C VAL A 69 -1.82 -12.40 -5.35
N ARG A 70 -1.10 -11.55 -6.11
CA ARG A 70 0.30 -11.22 -5.82
C ARG A 70 0.49 -10.53 -4.47
N ARG A 71 -0.39 -9.60 -4.11
CA ARG A 71 -0.33 -8.79 -2.88
C ARG A 71 -1.15 -9.37 -1.73
N ASN A 72 -1.49 -10.65 -1.79
CA ASN A 72 -2.27 -11.37 -0.78
C ASN A 72 -3.52 -10.61 -0.29
N PHE A 73 -4.22 -9.93 -1.19
CA PHE A 73 -5.38 -9.07 -0.88
C PHE A 73 -5.13 -7.99 0.18
N GLY A 74 -3.88 -7.53 0.33
CA GLY A 74 -3.48 -6.55 1.34
C GLY A 74 -3.52 -7.12 2.76
N MET A 75 -3.40 -8.44 2.91
CA MET A 75 -3.26 -9.11 4.21
C MET A 75 -1.78 -9.48 4.40
N PRO A 76 -1.04 -8.72 5.22
CA PRO A 76 0.37 -8.97 5.43
C PRO A 76 0.57 -10.29 6.17
N ARG A 77 1.64 -10.99 5.82
CA ARG A 77 2.18 -12.11 6.58
C ARG A 77 3.11 -11.58 7.67
N PRO A 78 3.56 -12.40 8.63
CA PRO A 78 4.45 -11.94 9.72
C PRO A 78 5.77 -11.34 9.24
N GLU A 79 6.15 -11.62 7.99
CA GLU A 79 7.31 -11.07 7.28
C GLU A 79 7.06 -9.69 6.64
N GLY A 80 5.83 -9.16 6.66
CA GLY A 80 5.40 -7.91 6.04
C GLY A 80 4.98 -6.82 7.01
#